data_AF-A0A7C1SWV9-F1
#
_entry.id   AF-A0A7C1SWV9-F1
#
_cell.length_a   1.000
_cell.length_b   1.000
_cell.length_c   1.000
_cell.angle_alpha   90.00
_cell.angle_beta   90.00
_cell.angle_gamma   90.00
#
_symmetry.space_group_name_H-M   'P 1'
#
loop_
_entity.id
_entity.type
_entity.pdbx_description
1 polymer ?
#
loop_
_entity_poly.entity_id
_entity_poly.type
_entity_poly.pdbx_seq_one_letter_code
_entity_poly.pdbx_strand_id
1 'polypeptide(L)'
;GQVLDAGFKPEDLTVFNYTKLGVNLLEDGLYASETKLKDAAFKEKMVKFVRASMKGWKYAEENSDEAAEIVLENDASGAQTEAHQKRMMSEVAKLTAGSNGALDQADYDRTVKTLLGGGSDPVITKEPTGAFTTEITDAALN
;
A
#
# COMPACT_ATOMS: atom_id res chain seq x y z
N GLY A 1 17.72 -2.35 -8.17
CA GLY A 1 16.39 -2.52 -8.82
C GLY A 1 16.66 -3.24 -10.11
N GLN A 2 15.80 -4.17 -10.52
CA GLN A 2 16.12 -5.18 -11.55
C GLN A 2 16.77 -4.59 -12.82
N VAL A 3 16.30 -3.41 -13.27
CA VAL A 3 16.86 -2.68 -14.42
C VAL A 3 18.30 -2.22 -14.18
N LEU A 4 18.59 -1.65 -13.01
CA LEU A 4 19.96 -1.24 -12.64
C LEU A 4 20.86 -2.46 -12.40
N ASP A 5 20.32 -3.52 -11.78
CA ASP A 5 21.05 -4.77 -11.53
C ASP A 5 21.41 -5.48 -12.87
N ALA A 6 20.66 -5.21 -13.94
CA ALA A 6 20.94 -5.66 -15.31
C ALA A 6 21.98 -4.80 -16.06
N GLY A 7 22.53 -3.75 -15.44
CA GLY A 7 23.64 -2.95 -15.98
C GLY A 7 23.25 -1.64 -16.67
N PHE A 8 21.97 -1.28 -16.69
CA PHE A 8 21.54 0.05 -17.16
C PHE A 8 21.88 1.11 -16.13
N LYS A 9 22.33 2.28 -16.58
CA LYS A 9 22.58 3.43 -15.72
C LYS A 9 21.31 4.28 -15.57
N PRO A 10 21.14 5.03 -14.48
CA PRO A 10 20.00 5.94 -14.34
C PRO A 10 19.86 6.92 -15.51
N GLU A 11 20.97 7.40 -16.08
CA GLU A 11 20.96 8.26 -17.28
C GLU A 11 20.45 7.58 -18.56
N ASP A 12 20.44 6.25 -18.61
CA ASP A 12 19.87 5.48 -19.73
C ASP A 12 18.33 5.36 -19.62
N LEU A 13 17.74 5.78 -18.49
CA LEU A 13 16.33 5.54 -18.16
C LEU A 13 15.49 6.80 -18.32
N THR A 14 14.34 6.66 -18.98
CA THR A 14 13.26 7.65 -18.91
C THR A 14 12.24 7.20 -17.87
N VAL A 15 12.11 7.97 -16.78
CA VAL A 15 11.20 7.64 -15.68
C VAL A 15 9.84 8.31 -15.89
N PHE A 16 8.80 7.50 -16.09
CA PHE A 16 7.42 7.96 -16.12
C PHE A 16 6.81 7.82 -14.72
N ASN A 17 6.73 8.92 -13.97
CA ASN A 17 6.14 8.92 -12.64
C ASN A 17 4.62 9.09 -12.74
N TYR A 18 3.86 8.02 -12.46
CA TYR A 18 2.40 8.02 -12.63
C TYR A 18 1.68 9.00 -11.70
N THR A 19 2.22 9.25 -10.51
CA THR A 19 1.70 10.27 -9.59
C THR A 19 1.84 11.68 -10.18
N LYS A 20 3.00 12.01 -10.74
CA LYS A 20 3.21 13.31 -11.43
C LYS A 20 2.38 13.46 -12.69
N LEU A 21 2.08 12.35 -13.36
CA LEU A 21 1.22 12.31 -14.54
C LEU A 21 -0.28 12.29 -14.17
N GLY A 22 -0.63 12.15 -12.90
CA GLY A 22 -2.02 12.12 -12.43
C GLY A 22 -2.79 10.87 -12.86
N VAL A 23 -2.09 9.74 -13.08
CA VAL A 23 -2.67 8.46 -13.53
C VAL A 23 -2.37 7.30 -12.58
N ASN A 24 -1.83 7.57 -11.39
CA ASN A 24 -1.66 6.53 -10.37
C ASN A 24 -3.02 6.10 -9.81
N LEU A 25 -3.14 4.81 -9.53
CA LEU A 25 -4.32 4.20 -8.94
C LEU A 25 -4.06 3.90 -7.46
N LEU A 26 -5.11 3.70 -6.68
CA LEU A 26 -5.01 3.03 -5.39
C LEU A 26 -4.46 1.62 -5.62
N GLU A 27 -3.46 1.25 -4.82
CA GLU A 27 -2.84 -0.07 -4.87
C GLU A 27 -3.44 -0.97 -3.77
N ASP A 28 -2.63 -1.29 -2.76
CA ASP A 28 -3.00 -2.23 -1.70
C ASP A 28 -3.90 -1.59 -0.62
N GLY A 29 -4.78 -2.41 -0.07
CA GLY A 29 -5.72 -2.01 0.98
C GLY A 29 -6.12 -3.17 1.88
N LEU A 30 -6.68 -2.85 3.05
CA LEU A 30 -7.27 -3.84 3.95
C LEU A 30 -8.74 -4.04 3.60
N TYR A 31 -9.09 -5.29 3.29
CA TYR A 31 -10.44 -5.67 2.90
C TYR A 31 -11.10 -6.52 3.98
N ALA A 32 -12.35 -6.20 4.32
CA ALA A 32 -13.14 -6.94 5.30
C ALA A 32 -14.57 -7.17 4.79
N SER A 33 -15.21 -8.25 5.23
CA SER A 33 -16.61 -8.49 4.88
C SER A 33 -17.52 -7.47 5.55
N GLU A 34 -18.38 -6.80 4.76
CA GLU A 34 -19.37 -5.84 5.26
C GLU A 34 -20.26 -6.44 6.35
N THR A 35 -20.62 -7.72 6.24
CA THR A 35 -21.45 -8.41 7.24
C THR A 35 -20.74 -8.53 8.59
N LYS A 36 -19.43 -8.77 8.58
CA LYS A 36 -18.60 -8.81 9.79
C LYS A 36 -18.41 -7.43 10.40
N LEU A 37 -18.34 -6.38 9.57
CA LEU A 37 -18.29 -5.01 10.05
C LEU A 37 -19.58 -4.58 10.78
N LYS A 38 -20.68 -5.34 10.75
CA LYS A 38 -21.86 -5.02 11.58
C LYS A 38 -21.72 -5.47 13.04
N ASP A 39 -20.74 -6.33 13.33
CA ASP A 39 -20.46 -6.82 14.67
C ASP A 39 -19.48 -5.87 15.40
N ALA A 40 -19.92 -5.30 16.52
CA ALA A 40 -19.13 -4.38 17.33
C ALA A 40 -17.82 -5.01 17.85
N ALA A 41 -17.85 -6.29 18.25
CA ALA A 41 -16.66 -6.98 18.74
C ALA A 41 -15.64 -7.20 17.61
N PHE A 42 -16.13 -7.45 16.39
CA PHE A 42 -15.26 -7.54 15.21
C PHE A 42 -14.64 -6.19 14.87
N LYS A 43 -15.41 -5.10 14.88
CA LYS A 43 -14.87 -3.74 14.66
C LYS A 43 -13.76 -3.42 15.65
N GLU A 44 -13.98 -3.67 16.95
CA GLU A 44 -12.97 -3.41 17.99
C GLU A 44 -11.68 -4.20 17.73
N LYS A 45 -11.79 -5.46 17.30
CA LYS A 45 -10.64 -6.27 16.91
C LYS A 45 -9.89 -5.67 15.72
N MET A 46 -10.61 -5.18 14.71
CA MET A 46 -9.99 -4.55 13.53
C MET A 46 -9.33 -3.22 13.87
N VAL A 47 -9.90 -2.42 14.78
CA VAL A 47 -9.26 -1.20 15.28
C VAL A 47 -7.92 -1.52 15.94
N LYS A 48 -7.87 -2.55 16.79
CA LYS A 48 -6.61 -3.01 17.42
C LYS A 48 -5.61 -3.52 16.38
N PHE A 49 -6.08 -4.26 15.38
CA PHE A 49 -5.26 -4.75 14.29
C PHE A 49 -4.63 -3.60 13.49
N VAL A 50 -5.44 -2.67 12.99
CA VAL A 50 -4.95 -1.51 12.23
C VAL A 50 -3.97 -0.68 13.06
N ARG A 51 -4.29 -0.41 14.33
CA ARG A 51 -3.38 0.32 15.23
C ARG A 51 -2.05 -0.40 15.42
N ALA A 52 -2.06 -1.72 15.57
CA ALA A 52 -0.83 -2.50 15.68
C ALA A 52 -0.04 -2.52 14.36
N SER A 53 -0.70 -2.66 13.22
CA SER A 53 -0.09 -2.59 11.90
C SER A 53 0.59 -1.24 11.66
N MET A 54 -0.06 -0.12 12.02
CA MET A 54 0.53 1.21 11.86
C MET A 54 1.77 1.41 12.73
N LYS A 55 1.78 0.87 13.95
CA LYS A 55 2.98 0.83 14.80
C LYS A 55 4.10 0.01 14.18
N GLY A 56 3.77 -1.15 13.61
CA GLY A 56 4.73 -2.00 12.90
C GLY A 56 5.35 -1.29 11.68
N TRP A 57 4.54 -0.58 10.90
CA TRP A 57 5.02 0.22 9.77
C TRP A 57 5.97 1.34 10.20
N LYS A 58 5.63 2.09 11.26
CA LYS A 58 6.55 3.11 11.78
C LYS A 58 7.84 2.53 12.34
N TYR A 59 7.75 1.38 13.00
CA TYR A 59 8.95 0.65 13.40
C TYR A 59 9.81 0.25 12.19
N ALA A 60 9.21 -0.29 11.13
CA ALA A 60 9.94 -0.73 9.93
C ALA A 60 10.58 0.44 9.16
N GLU A 61 9.93 1.61 9.14
CA GLU A 61 10.50 2.84 8.59
C GLU A 61 11.76 3.28 9.37
N GLU A 62 11.72 3.18 10.70
CA GLU A 62 12.83 3.58 11.58
C GLU A 62 13.94 2.52 11.69
N ASN A 63 13.60 1.24 11.45
CA ASN A 63 14.46 0.07 11.67
C ASN A 63 14.49 -0.81 10.41
N SER A 64 14.74 -0.23 9.25
CA SER A 64 14.59 -0.92 7.95
C SER A 64 15.47 -2.17 7.79
N ASP A 65 16.65 -2.21 8.40
CA ASP A 65 17.53 -3.38 8.35
C ASP A 65 16.95 -4.56 9.15
N GLU A 66 16.45 -4.30 10.35
CA GLU A 66 15.80 -5.33 11.18
C GLU A 66 14.49 -5.80 10.56
N ALA A 67 13.69 -4.88 10.01
CA ALA A 67 12.47 -5.23 9.29
C ALA A 67 12.75 -6.14 8.08
N ALA A 68 13.85 -5.91 7.36
CA ALA A 68 14.28 -6.79 6.28
C ALA A 68 14.67 -8.19 6.78
N GLU A 69 15.33 -8.28 7.94
CA GLU A 69 15.67 -9.57 8.57
C GLU A 69 14.41 -10.35 8.99
N ILE A 70 13.43 -9.69 9.60
CA ILE A 70 12.13 -10.30 9.94
C ILE A 70 11.45 -10.86 8.68
N VAL A 71 11.49 -10.14 7.55
CA VAL A 71 10.92 -10.63 6.28
C VAL A 71 11.66 -11.89 5.80
N LEU A 72 12.98 -11.92 5.89
CA LEU A 72 13.79 -13.09 5.49
C LEU A 72 13.53 -14.31 6.37
N GLU A 73 13.39 -14.12 7.68
CA GLU A 73 13.04 -15.21 8.61
C GLU A 73 11.69 -15.85 8.29
N ASN A 74 10.79 -15.08 7.67
CA ASN A 74 9.46 -15.54 7.26
C ASN A 74 9.39 -15.94 5.77
N ASP A 75 10.49 -15.85 5.01
CA ASP A 75 10.53 -16.28 3.61
C ASP A 75 10.69 -17.80 3.52
N ALA A 76 9.55 -18.50 3.46
CA ALA A 76 9.52 -19.94 3.26
C ALA A 76 10.01 -20.41 1.87
N SER A 77 10.14 -19.49 0.89
CA SER A 77 10.55 -19.84 -0.47
C SER A 77 12.07 -19.91 -0.65
N GLY A 78 12.82 -19.20 0.19
CA GLY A 78 14.27 -19.01 0.05
C GLY A 78 14.67 -18.19 -1.19
N ALA A 79 13.72 -17.52 -1.84
CA ALA A 79 13.98 -16.71 -3.03
C ALA A 79 14.56 -15.33 -2.68
N GLN A 80 14.40 -14.89 -1.43
CA GLN A 80 14.82 -13.57 -1.00
C GLN A 80 16.28 -13.55 -0.54
N THR A 81 16.95 -12.42 -0.76
CA THR A 81 18.32 -12.19 -0.27
C THR A 81 18.34 -10.97 0.65
N GLU A 82 19.28 -10.96 1.60
CA GLU A 82 19.43 -9.85 2.54
C GLU A 82 19.62 -8.50 1.83
N ALA A 83 20.53 -8.46 0.85
CA ALA A 83 20.79 -7.26 0.06
C ALA A 83 19.54 -6.77 -0.69
N HIS A 84 18.68 -7.70 -1.15
CA HIS A 84 17.42 -7.34 -1.80
C HIS A 84 16.40 -6.78 -0.81
N GLN A 85 16.22 -7.44 0.35
CA GLN A 85 15.21 -7.03 1.33
C GLN A 85 15.56 -5.71 2.02
N LYS A 86 16.84 -5.48 2.37
CA LYS A 86 17.29 -4.19 2.93
C LYS A 86 17.05 -3.04 1.94
N ARG A 87 17.32 -3.28 0.66
CA ARG A 87 17.02 -2.31 -0.40
C ARG A 87 15.51 -2.06 -0.53
N MET A 88 14.70 -3.11 -0.60
CA MET A 88 13.25 -3.01 -0.71
C MET A 88 12.65 -2.23 0.47
N MET A 89 13.03 -2.57 1.70
CA MET A 89 12.52 -1.88 2.89
C MET A 89 12.92 -0.39 2.90
N SER A 90 14.17 -0.06 2.51
CA SER A 90 14.60 1.34 2.39
C SER A 90 13.82 2.12 1.32
N GLU A 91 13.50 1.51 0.17
CA GLU A 91 12.68 2.18 -0.85
C GLU A 91 11.22 2.32 -0.40
N VAL A 92 10.65 1.30 0.26
CA VAL A 92 9.29 1.35 0.81
C VAL A 92 9.17 2.43 1.88
N ALA A 93 10.15 2.57 2.77
CA ALA A 93 10.14 3.62 3.79
C ALA A 93 10.06 5.04 3.19
N LYS A 94 10.62 5.27 1.98
CA LYS A 94 10.47 6.55 1.27
C LYS A 94 9.05 6.76 0.73
N LEU A 95 8.37 5.68 0.33
CA LEU A 95 7.01 5.73 -0.20
C LEU A 95 5.98 5.97 0.92
N THR A 96 6.23 5.43 2.12
CA THR A 96 5.33 5.57 3.27
C THR A 96 5.64 6.77 4.16
N ALA A 97 6.76 7.46 3.90
CA ALA A 97 7.18 8.66 4.64
C ALA A 97 6.06 9.72 4.67
N GLY A 98 5.69 10.15 5.87
CA GLY A 98 4.62 11.14 6.08
C GLY A 98 3.19 10.59 5.96
N SER A 99 3.00 9.34 5.53
CA SER A 99 1.70 8.68 5.52
C SER A 99 1.38 8.09 6.91
N ASN A 100 0.09 8.10 7.25
CA ASN A 100 -0.47 7.37 8.40
C ASN A 100 -1.32 6.15 7.96
N GLY A 101 -1.25 5.78 6.68
CA GLY A 101 -2.00 4.65 6.11
C GLY A 101 -3.50 4.89 5.94
N ALA A 102 -4.02 6.09 6.22
CA ALA A 102 -5.40 6.44 5.91
C ALA A 102 -5.60 6.54 4.40
N LEU A 103 -6.78 6.12 3.93
CA LEU A 103 -7.17 6.26 2.53
C LEU A 103 -7.27 7.75 2.18
N ASP A 104 -6.62 8.15 1.09
CA ASP A 104 -6.80 9.46 0.48
C ASP A 104 -8.00 9.43 -0.47
N GLN A 105 -9.00 10.27 -0.21
CA GLN A 105 -10.22 10.35 -1.02
C GLN A 105 -9.92 10.75 -2.47
N ALA A 106 -8.97 11.65 -2.70
CA ALA A 106 -8.60 12.08 -4.05
C ALA A 106 -7.97 10.93 -4.84
N ASP A 107 -7.24 10.04 -4.17
CA ASP A 107 -6.69 8.84 -4.78
C ASP A 107 -7.78 7.83 -5.15
N TYR A 108 -8.78 7.65 -4.27
CA TYR A 108 -9.96 6.84 -4.56
C TYR A 108 -10.75 7.39 -5.75
N ASP A 109 -11.06 8.68 -5.75
CA ASP A 109 -11.86 9.32 -6.81
C ASP A 109 -11.14 9.24 -8.16
N ARG A 110 -9.82 9.47 -8.17
CA ARG A 110 -8.99 9.32 -9.37
C ARG A 110 -8.97 7.87 -9.87
N THR A 111 -8.94 6.90 -8.96
CA THR A 111 -9.02 5.48 -9.31
C THR A 111 -10.34 5.16 -9.98
N VAL A 112 -11.47 5.52 -9.36
CA VAL A 112 -12.82 5.31 -9.93
C VAL A 112 -12.94 5.97 -11.31
N LYS A 113 -12.50 7.22 -11.45
CA LYS A 113 -12.52 7.93 -12.73
C LYS A 113 -11.68 7.23 -13.80
N THR A 114 -10.49 6.75 -13.46
CA THR A 114 -9.61 6.07 -14.41
C THR A 114 -10.21 4.74 -14.86
N LEU A 115 -10.80 3.98 -13.94
CA LEU A 115 -11.44 2.69 -14.24
C LEU A 115 -12.73 2.85 -15.08
N LEU A 116 -13.46 3.95 -14.91
CA LEU A 116 -14.61 4.32 -15.75
C LEU A 116 -14.17 4.87 -17.12
N GLY A 117 -13.00 5.50 -17.19
CA GLY A 117 -12.53 6.28 -18.34
C GLY A 117 -11.94 5.47 -19.49
N GLY A 118 -11.96 4.13 -19.45
CA GLY A 118 -11.35 3.21 -20.43
C GLY A 118 -11.91 3.26 -21.86
N GLY A 119 -12.70 4.28 -22.21
CA GLY A 119 -13.24 4.46 -23.56
C GLY A 119 -14.25 3.38 -23.92
N SER A 120 -13.94 2.58 -24.96
CA SER A 120 -14.80 1.48 -25.41
C SER A 120 -14.87 0.32 -24.42
N ASP A 121 -13.88 0.18 -23.54
CA ASP A 121 -13.70 -0.98 -22.67
C ASP A 121 -13.39 -0.54 -21.23
N PRO A 122 -14.35 0.10 -20.54
CA PRO A 122 -14.14 0.53 -19.17
C PRO A 122 -14.03 -0.69 -18.24
N VAL A 123 -13.15 -0.61 -17.24
CA VAL A 123 -12.93 -1.70 -16.26
C VAL A 123 -14.14 -1.86 -15.36
N ILE A 124 -14.79 -0.75 -15.00
CA ILE A 124 -16.06 -0.72 -14.28
C ILE A 124 -17.08 0.08 -15.08
N THR A 125 -18.35 -0.29 -15.00
CA THR A 125 -19.42 0.34 -15.79
C THR A 125 -20.23 1.39 -15.03
N LYS A 126 -19.99 1.51 -13.72
CA LYS A 126 -20.64 2.49 -12.84
C LYS A 126 -19.76 2.80 -11.63
N GLU A 127 -20.00 3.96 -11.03
CA GLU A 127 -19.37 4.32 -9.76
C GLU A 127 -19.76 3.33 -8.66
N PRO A 128 -18.79 2.85 -7.87
CA PRO A 128 -19.07 1.95 -6.78
C PRO A 128 -19.59 2.72 -5.56
N THR A 129 -20.61 2.17 -4.92
CA THR A 129 -21.23 2.74 -3.71
C THR A 129 -20.85 1.90 -2.49
N GLY A 130 -20.37 2.54 -1.41
CA GLY A 130 -20.00 1.84 -0.17
C GLY A 130 -18.74 0.97 -0.31
N ALA A 131 -17.84 1.30 -1.24
CA ALA A 131 -16.65 0.50 -1.52
C ALA A 131 -15.58 0.58 -0.43
N PHE A 132 -15.61 1.61 0.42
CA PHE A 132 -14.70 1.77 1.54
C PHE A 132 -15.42 2.37 2.76
N THR A 133 -14.77 2.27 3.91
CA THR A 133 -15.16 2.95 5.16
C THR A 133 -13.89 3.43 5.86
N THR A 134 -13.97 4.59 6.52
CA THR A 134 -12.87 5.12 7.33
C THR A 134 -13.02 4.77 8.81
N GLU A 135 -14.17 4.25 9.24
CA GLU A 135 -14.53 4.09 10.66
C GLU A 135 -13.45 3.37 11.49
N ILE A 136 -12.89 2.28 10.95
CA ILE A 136 -11.87 1.50 11.64
C ILE A 136 -10.54 2.27 11.71
N THR A 137 -10.14 2.89 10.60
CA THR A 137 -8.88 3.61 10.51
C THR A 137 -8.91 4.88 11.35
N ASP A 138 -10.00 5.65 11.29
CA ASP A 138 -10.22 6.83 12.12
C ASP A 138 -10.16 6.46 13.61
N ALA A 139 -10.85 5.39 14.02
CA ALA A 139 -10.81 4.92 15.40
C ALA A 139 -9.46 4.35 15.83
N ALA A 140 -8.62 3.89 14.89
CA ALA A 140 -7.28 3.36 15.17
C ALA A 140 -6.23 4.47 15.34
N LEU A 141 -6.38 5.57 14.59
CA LEU A 141 -5.44 6.69 14.52
C LEU A 141 -5.72 7.80 15.55
N ASN A 142 -6.91 7.81 16.17
CA ASN A 142 -7.22 8.60 17.37
C ASN A 142 -6.75 7.86 18.64
#